data_AF-A0A3M1HII4-F1
#
_entry.id   AF-A0A3M1HII4-F1
#
_cell.length_a   1.000
_cell.length_b   1.000
_cell.length_c   1.000
_cell.angle_alpha   90.00
_cell.angle_beta   90.00
_cell.angle_gamma   90.00
#
_symmetry.space_group_name_H-M   'P 1'
#
loop_
_entity.id
_entity.type
_entity.pdbx_description
1 polymer ?
#
loop_
_entity_poly.entity_id
_entity_poly.type
_entity_poly.pdbx_seq_one_letter_code
_entity_poly.pdbx_strand_id
1 'polypeptide(L)'
;QGTIGGVYAEMAGEPKAVAEAIREHYLPEGGDDPLPRSLLARLIGVIERADKLVGYFEAGLAPTATRDPYALRRAAIGLVRLLSAEDEPIPVPLEAILNQVAEGWECLPPHLAIRKETVEAVRAFVHERIEGMAEALGASRAAWRAALAAACTRPLVQQRRLAAALDALRGTERGQAIAAANKRVANILRQAGVEPDLAAGVDPELFRAEAEQALWQALRDLEDHWPEAPEAALEALATMREPIDRFFDEVLVLDPDPAVRANRLALLARLRARFLQVADVSLLAERRGLNADS
;
A
#
# COMPACT_ATOMS: atom_id res chain seq x y z
N GLN A 1 -5.80 32.31 -6.50
CA GLN A 1 -6.98 32.75 -5.71
C GLN A 1 -6.68 32.74 -4.21
N GLY A 2 -6.03 31.70 -3.67
CA GLY A 2 -5.62 31.64 -2.25
C GLY A 2 -4.85 32.86 -1.75
N THR A 3 -3.86 33.37 -2.49
CA THR A 3 -3.04 34.54 -2.05
C THR A 3 -3.87 35.76 -1.65
N ILE A 4 -4.83 36.15 -2.50
CA ILE A 4 -5.71 37.29 -2.24
C ILE A 4 -6.72 36.95 -1.13
N GLY A 5 -7.22 35.71 -1.08
CA GLY A 5 -8.10 35.26 0.01
C GLY A 5 -7.44 35.38 1.38
N GLY A 6 -6.17 35.01 1.51
CA GLY A 6 -5.42 35.15 2.76
C GLY A 6 -5.23 36.61 3.17
N VAL A 7 -4.99 37.52 2.21
CA VAL A 7 -4.92 38.96 2.49
C VAL A 7 -6.27 39.48 3.01
N TYR A 8 -7.39 39.07 2.41
CA TYR A 8 -8.70 39.47 2.90
C TYR A 8 -9.02 38.92 4.28
N ALA A 9 -8.63 37.68 4.59
CA ALA A 9 -8.77 37.10 5.92
C ALA A 9 -7.97 37.90 6.97
N GLU A 10 -6.74 38.30 6.66
CA GLU A 10 -5.94 39.18 7.53
C GLU A 10 -6.61 40.54 7.74
N MET A 11 -7.11 41.17 6.67
CA MET A 11 -7.82 42.44 6.75
C MET A 11 -9.13 42.35 7.54
N ALA A 12 -9.77 41.18 7.55
CA ALA A 12 -10.97 40.89 8.33
C ALA A 12 -10.67 40.59 9.81
N GLY A 13 -9.39 40.53 10.21
CA GLY A 13 -8.98 40.23 11.58
C GLY A 13 -9.03 38.75 11.94
N GLU A 14 -9.07 37.86 10.96
CA GLU A 14 -9.01 36.41 11.19
C GLU A 14 -7.67 36.00 11.83
N PRO A 15 -7.63 34.89 12.59
CA PRO A 15 -6.39 34.36 13.12
C PRO A 15 -5.36 34.12 12.01
N LYS A 16 -4.09 34.45 12.28
CA LYS A 16 -2.98 34.29 11.31
C LYS A 16 -2.94 32.89 10.68
N ALA A 17 -3.13 31.84 11.48
CA ALA A 17 -3.14 30.45 11.00
C ALA A 17 -4.25 30.17 9.98
N VAL A 18 -5.42 30.82 10.11
CA VAL A 18 -6.55 30.70 9.18
C VAL A 18 -6.23 31.42 7.88
N ALA A 19 -5.71 32.66 7.95
CA ALA A 19 -5.33 33.41 6.77
C ALA A 19 -4.19 32.73 5.97
N GLU A 20 -3.21 32.16 6.67
CA GLU A 20 -2.15 31.34 6.05
C GLU A 20 -2.73 30.06 5.42
N ALA A 21 -3.69 29.41 6.07
CA ALA A 21 -4.36 28.25 5.49
C ALA A 21 -5.09 28.59 4.18
N ILE A 22 -5.87 29.69 4.17
CA ILE A 22 -6.55 30.20 2.98
C ILE A 22 -5.55 30.59 1.87
N ARG A 23 -4.38 31.09 2.25
CA ARG A 23 -3.32 31.44 1.31
C ARG A 23 -2.76 30.21 0.59
N GLU A 24 -2.59 29.11 1.31
CA GLU A 24 -1.77 27.99 0.86
C GLU A 24 -2.55 26.71 0.49
N HIS A 25 -3.84 26.55 0.84
CA HIS A 25 -4.55 25.26 0.66
C HIS A 25 -4.69 24.78 -0.81
N TYR A 26 -4.54 25.71 -1.77
CA TYR A 26 -4.47 25.35 -3.19
C TYR A 26 -3.16 24.65 -3.58
N LEU A 27 -2.10 24.78 -2.78
CA LEU A 27 -0.83 24.10 -3.04
C LEU A 27 -0.92 22.60 -2.72
N PRO A 28 -0.19 21.74 -3.46
CA PRO A 28 0.49 22.06 -4.71
C PRO A 28 -0.49 22.16 -5.90
N GLU A 29 -0.28 23.12 -6.82
CA GLU A 29 -1.09 23.25 -8.03
C GLU A 29 -0.57 22.34 -9.18
N GLY A 30 0.72 22.02 -9.16
CA GLY A 30 1.44 21.20 -10.14
C GLY A 30 2.37 20.14 -9.52
N GLY A 31 3.13 19.45 -10.38
CA GLY A 31 4.02 18.35 -9.98
C GLY A 31 5.25 18.79 -9.20
N ASP A 32 5.76 19.99 -9.46
CA ASP A 32 7.01 20.51 -8.85
C ASP A 32 6.76 21.64 -7.84
N ASP A 33 5.50 22.05 -7.66
CA ASP A 33 5.14 23.16 -6.77
C ASP A 33 5.48 22.86 -5.30
N PRO A 34 5.79 23.88 -4.48
CA PRO A 34 5.98 23.67 -3.06
C PRO A 34 4.70 23.12 -2.41
N LEU A 35 4.89 22.32 -1.37
CA LEU A 35 3.80 21.93 -0.48
C LEU A 35 3.41 23.09 0.44
N PRO A 36 2.16 23.16 0.92
CA PRO A 36 1.79 24.11 1.96
C PRO A 36 2.70 23.95 3.19
N ARG A 37 3.02 25.04 3.88
CA ARG A 37 3.79 25.00 5.13
C ARG A 37 2.88 24.87 6.35
N SER A 38 1.65 25.33 6.22
CA SER A 38 0.64 25.19 7.27
C SER A 38 0.00 23.80 7.23
N LEU A 39 0.01 23.08 8.35
CA LEU A 39 -0.75 21.83 8.51
C LEU A 39 -2.23 22.02 8.17
N LEU A 40 -2.82 23.15 8.59
CA LEU A 40 -4.23 23.43 8.32
C LEU A 40 -4.47 23.56 6.80
N ALA A 41 -3.56 24.23 6.08
CA ALA A 41 -3.61 24.30 4.62
C ALA A 41 -3.53 22.90 3.98
N ARG A 42 -2.63 22.04 4.48
CA ARG A 42 -2.46 20.67 3.99
C ARG A 42 -3.71 19.83 4.19
N LEU A 43 -4.30 19.88 5.39
CA LEU A 43 -5.51 19.13 5.72
C LEU A 43 -6.68 19.56 4.82
N ILE A 44 -6.88 20.87 4.64
CA ILE A 44 -7.88 21.40 3.70
C ILE A 44 -7.59 20.90 2.29
N GLY A 45 -6.33 21.03 1.83
CA GLY A 45 -5.93 20.61 0.49
C GLY A 45 -6.12 19.11 0.21
N VAL A 46 -5.95 18.25 1.23
CA VAL A 46 -6.25 16.81 1.17
C VAL A 46 -7.75 16.58 1.04
N ILE A 47 -8.55 17.18 1.92
CA ILE A 47 -10.01 16.98 1.95
C ILE A 47 -10.63 17.47 0.65
N GLU A 48 -10.28 18.68 0.17
CA GLU A 48 -10.82 19.24 -1.08
C GLU A 48 -10.51 18.36 -2.29
N ARG A 49 -9.30 17.77 -2.36
CA ARG A 49 -8.90 16.89 -3.46
C ARG A 49 -9.58 15.53 -3.38
N ALA A 50 -9.70 14.95 -2.19
CA ALA A 50 -10.40 13.70 -1.97
C ALA A 50 -11.91 13.85 -2.28
N ASP A 51 -12.54 14.90 -1.76
CA ASP A 51 -13.93 15.27 -2.02
C ASP A 51 -14.21 15.44 -3.51
N LYS A 52 -13.37 16.22 -4.20
CA LYS A 52 -13.46 16.39 -5.65
C LYS A 52 -13.33 15.06 -6.40
N LEU A 53 -12.39 14.20 -6.02
CA LEU A 53 -12.24 12.90 -6.69
C LEU A 53 -13.48 12.03 -6.50
N VAL A 54 -13.98 11.91 -5.26
CA VAL A 54 -15.16 11.13 -4.93
C VAL A 54 -16.40 11.65 -5.63
N GLY A 55 -16.73 12.94 -5.49
CA GLY A 55 -17.93 13.53 -6.07
C GLY A 55 -17.97 13.45 -7.60
N TYR A 56 -16.83 13.68 -8.26
CA TYR A 56 -16.79 13.60 -9.74
C TYR A 56 -16.82 12.16 -10.26
N PHE A 57 -16.21 11.20 -9.56
CA PHE A 57 -16.34 9.80 -9.93
C PHE A 57 -17.77 9.31 -9.72
N GLU A 58 -18.42 9.69 -8.61
CA GLU A 58 -19.82 9.35 -8.34
C GLU A 58 -20.75 9.89 -9.44
N ALA A 59 -20.51 11.12 -9.89
CA ALA A 59 -21.24 11.76 -10.98
C ALA A 59 -20.97 11.17 -12.38
N GLY A 60 -20.13 10.13 -12.49
CA GLY A 60 -19.77 9.51 -13.77
C GLY A 60 -18.84 10.35 -14.64
N LEU A 61 -18.12 11.30 -14.04
CA LEU A 61 -17.23 12.25 -14.72
C LEU A 61 -15.74 11.89 -14.57
N ALA A 62 -15.44 10.62 -14.28
CA ALA A 62 -14.08 10.11 -14.22
C ALA A 62 -13.33 10.40 -15.54
N PRO A 63 -12.01 10.71 -15.49
CA PRO A 63 -11.28 11.12 -16.67
C PRO A 63 -11.06 9.91 -17.60
N THR A 64 -11.10 10.15 -18.91
CA THR A 64 -10.79 9.13 -19.92
C THR A 64 -9.33 9.23 -20.35
N ALA A 65 -8.81 8.23 -21.07
CA ALA A 65 -7.41 8.21 -21.55
C ALA A 65 -6.98 9.52 -22.23
N THR A 66 -7.86 10.15 -23.00
CA THR A 66 -7.56 11.34 -23.80
C THR A 66 -8.09 12.66 -23.21
N ARG A 67 -8.96 12.63 -22.18
CA ARG A 67 -9.63 13.83 -21.67
C ARG A 67 -9.76 13.84 -20.15
N ASP A 68 -9.35 14.96 -19.54
CA ASP A 68 -9.56 15.24 -18.12
C ASP A 68 -10.03 16.69 -17.96
N PRO A 69 -11.33 16.95 -18.22
CA PRO A 69 -11.86 18.31 -18.29
C PRO A 69 -11.94 18.98 -16.91
N TYR A 70 -11.93 18.19 -15.84
CA TYR A 70 -12.03 18.67 -14.45
C TYR A 70 -10.71 18.60 -13.69
N ALA A 71 -9.61 18.28 -14.37
CA ALA A 71 -8.27 18.16 -13.80
C ALA A 71 -8.19 17.17 -12.62
N LEU A 72 -8.87 16.03 -12.71
CA LEU A 72 -8.89 14.97 -11.70
C LEU A 72 -7.53 14.27 -11.59
N ARG A 73 -6.77 14.12 -12.68
CA ARG A 73 -5.39 13.62 -12.63
C ARG A 73 -4.51 14.53 -11.80
N ARG A 74 -4.63 15.84 -12.00
CA ARG A 74 -3.90 16.85 -11.24
C ARG A 74 -4.30 16.84 -9.76
N ALA A 75 -5.59 16.71 -9.47
CA ALA A 75 -6.08 16.59 -8.09
C ALA A 75 -5.50 15.34 -7.40
N ALA A 76 -5.51 14.18 -8.07
CA ALA A 76 -4.94 12.95 -7.53
C ALA A 76 -3.42 13.05 -7.32
N ILE A 77 -2.67 13.64 -8.26
CA ILE A 77 -1.23 13.90 -8.08
C ILE A 77 -1.01 14.79 -6.86
N GLY A 78 -1.75 15.89 -6.72
CA GLY A 78 -1.64 16.77 -5.56
C GLY A 78 -1.95 16.05 -4.25
N LEU A 79 -2.96 15.19 -4.23
CA LEU A 79 -3.33 14.37 -3.06
C LEU A 79 -2.20 13.41 -2.68
N VAL A 80 -1.59 12.72 -3.67
CA VAL A 80 -0.42 11.87 -3.46
C VAL A 80 0.74 12.65 -2.85
N ARG A 81 1.06 13.83 -3.40
CA ARG A 81 2.15 14.67 -2.89
C ARG A 81 1.92 15.11 -1.43
N LEU A 82 0.70 15.49 -1.09
CA LEU A 82 0.34 15.89 0.28
C LEU A 82 0.43 14.72 1.27
N LEU A 83 -0.09 13.54 0.91
CA LEU A 83 -0.11 12.38 1.80
C LEU A 83 1.23 11.64 1.90
N SER A 84 2.11 11.79 0.91
CA SER A 84 3.46 11.19 0.89
C SER A 84 4.57 12.13 1.39
N ALA A 85 4.20 13.33 1.83
CA ALA A 85 5.12 14.30 2.43
C ALA A 85 5.70 13.74 3.74
N GLU A 86 7.02 13.88 3.90
CA GLU A 86 7.71 13.42 5.11
C GLU A 86 7.88 14.53 6.14
N ASP A 87 7.99 15.77 5.69
CA ASP A 87 7.84 16.95 6.53
C ASP A 87 6.38 17.04 6.96
N GLU A 88 6.12 17.14 8.26
CA GLU A 88 4.76 17.25 8.83
C GLU A 88 3.72 16.26 8.22
N PRO A 89 3.92 14.95 8.45
CA PRO A 89 3.13 13.92 7.81
C PRO A 89 1.69 13.89 8.32
N ILE A 90 0.75 13.52 7.44
CA ILE A 90 -0.64 13.23 7.81
C ILE A 90 -0.73 11.73 8.13
N PRO A 91 -0.91 11.33 9.41
CA PRO A 91 -0.86 9.93 9.84
C PRO A 91 -2.20 9.21 9.61
N VAL A 92 -2.83 9.45 8.46
CA VAL A 92 -4.14 8.87 8.11
C VAL A 92 -4.02 8.10 6.78
N PRO A 93 -4.44 6.83 6.72
CA PRO A 93 -4.49 6.07 5.47
C PRO A 93 -5.41 6.71 4.43
N LEU A 94 -5.09 6.54 3.15
CA LEU A 94 -5.92 7.04 2.04
C LEU A 94 -7.35 6.49 2.12
N GLU A 95 -7.50 5.22 2.44
CA GLU A 95 -8.79 4.54 2.55
C GLU A 95 -9.67 5.18 3.64
N ALA A 96 -9.08 5.52 4.78
CA ALA A 96 -9.79 6.19 5.86
C ALA A 96 -10.26 7.60 5.43
N ILE A 97 -9.43 8.34 4.69
CA ILE A 97 -9.79 9.65 4.15
C ILE A 97 -10.95 9.52 3.16
N LEU A 98 -10.88 8.58 2.22
CA LEU A 98 -11.91 8.40 1.20
C LEU A 98 -13.25 7.94 1.81
N ASN A 99 -13.20 7.05 2.81
CA ASN A 99 -14.40 6.63 3.54
C ASN A 99 -15.01 7.81 4.32
N GLN A 100 -14.19 8.60 5.01
CA GLN A 100 -14.67 9.77 5.75
C GLN A 100 -15.32 10.81 4.84
N VAL A 101 -14.75 11.03 3.65
CA VAL A 101 -15.35 11.88 2.62
C VAL A 101 -16.69 11.31 2.17
N ALA A 102 -16.75 10.02 1.83
CA ALA A 102 -17.98 9.35 1.40
C ALA A 102 -19.10 9.46 2.45
N GLU A 103 -18.79 9.25 3.72
CA GLU A 103 -19.72 9.45 4.85
C GLU A 103 -20.18 10.91 4.97
N GLY A 104 -19.29 11.87 4.70
CA GLY A 104 -19.61 13.29 4.71
C GLY A 104 -20.69 13.67 3.70
N TRP A 105 -20.67 13.10 2.49
CA TRP A 105 -21.70 13.31 1.47
C TRP A 105 -23.08 12.78 1.89
N GLU A 106 -23.12 11.74 2.72
CA GLU A 106 -24.37 11.18 3.26
C GLU A 106 -24.90 12.01 4.44
N CYS A 107 -24.00 12.46 5.32
CA CYS A 107 -24.35 13.18 6.54
C CYS A 107 -24.66 14.67 6.32
N LEU A 108 -24.14 15.28 5.26
CA LEU A 108 -24.32 16.69 4.94
C LEU A 108 -25.19 16.86 3.69
N PRO A 109 -26.02 17.91 3.59
CA PRO A 109 -26.78 18.19 2.38
C PRO A 109 -25.84 18.26 1.14
N PRO A 110 -26.17 17.60 0.02
CA PRO A 110 -27.49 17.09 -0.36
C PRO A 110 -27.87 15.67 0.09
N HIS A 111 -27.16 15.04 1.05
CA HIS A 111 -27.44 13.67 1.54
C HIS A 111 -27.38 12.61 0.44
N LEU A 112 -26.20 12.47 -0.16
CA LEU A 112 -25.93 11.51 -1.22
C LEU A 112 -25.09 10.35 -0.67
N ALA A 113 -25.65 9.15 -0.71
CA ALA A 113 -24.90 7.93 -0.42
C ALA A 113 -23.92 7.64 -1.57
N ILE A 114 -22.62 7.72 -1.28
CA ILE A 114 -21.55 7.37 -2.23
C ILE A 114 -21.46 5.84 -2.35
N ARG A 115 -21.37 5.33 -3.58
CA ARG A 115 -21.24 3.90 -3.81
C ARG A 115 -19.87 3.38 -3.38
N LYS A 116 -19.81 2.16 -2.84
CA LYS A 116 -18.54 1.53 -2.46
C LYS A 116 -17.61 1.38 -3.67
N GLU A 117 -18.17 1.04 -4.82
CA GLU A 117 -17.44 0.92 -6.08
C GLU A 117 -16.80 2.24 -6.51
N THR A 118 -17.42 3.38 -6.18
CA THR A 118 -16.84 4.72 -6.42
C THR A 118 -15.60 4.94 -5.57
N VAL A 119 -15.67 4.63 -4.27
CA VAL A 119 -14.51 4.74 -3.37
C VAL A 119 -13.36 3.85 -3.83
N GLU A 120 -13.66 2.61 -4.24
CA GLU A 120 -12.67 1.68 -4.79
C GLU A 120 -12.06 2.18 -6.11
N ALA A 121 -12.88 2.74 -7.00
CA ALA A 121 -12.42 3.31 -8.26
C ALA A 121 -11.51 4.53 -8.04
N VAL A 122 -11.84 5.40 -7.07
CA VAL A 122 -10.98 6.53 -6.69
C VAL A 122 -9.67 6.04 -6.07
N ARG A 123 -9.72 5.06 -5.17
CA ARG A 123 -8.51 4.45 -4.58
C ARG A 123 -7.60 3.90 -5.68
N ALA A 124 -8.14 3.11 -6.60
CA ALA A 124 -7.40 2.55 -7.73
C ALA A 124 -6.80 3.66 -8.62
N PHE A 125 -7.57 4.72 -8.88
CA PHE A 125 -7.09 5.86 -9.65
C PHE A 125 -5.93 6.60 -8.97
N VAL A 126 -5.97 6.77 -7.65
CA VAL A 126 -4.87 7.38 -6.88
C VAL A 126 -3.64 6.45 -6.86
N HIS A 127 -3.83 5.14 -6.66
CA HIS A 127 -2.74 4.15 -6.70
C HIS A 127 -2.02 4.15 -8.05
N GLU A 128 -2.75 4.25 -9.16
CA GLU A 128 -2.16 4.38 -10.50
C GLU A 128 -1.28 5.65 -10.62
N ARG A 129 -1.64 6.75 -9.95
CA ARG A 129 -0.80 7.96 -9.92
C ARG A 129 0.43 7.78 -9.05
N ILE A 130 0.32 7.09 -7.92
CA ILE A 130 1.48 6.73 -7.09
C ILE A 130 2.50 5.94 -7.94
N GLU A 131 2.05 4.94 -8.71
CA GLU A 131 2.92 4.20 -9.63
C GLU A 131 3.50 5.08 -10.75
N GLY A 132 2.71 6.00 -11.29
CA GLY A 132 3.17 6.98 -12.28
C GLY A 132 4.27 7.89 -11.72
N MET A 133 4.21 8.20 -10.43
CA MET A 133 5.12 9.09 -9.70
C MET A 133 6.23 8.34 -8.96
N ALA A 134 6.34 7.03 -9.11
CA ALA A 134 7.20 6.16 -8.29
C ALA A 134 8.64 6.70 -8.14
N GLU A 135 9.29 7.06 -9.25
CA GLU A 135 10.66 7.62 -9.26
C GLU A 135 10.76 8.94 -8.50
N ALA A 136 9.81 9.85 -8.71
CA ALA A 136 9.77 11.13 -7.99
C ALA A 136 9.51 10.94 -6.48
N LEU A 137 8.86 9.83 -6.11
CA LEU A 137 8.63 9.44 -4.72
C LEU A 137 9.78 8.62 -4.13
N GLY A 138 10.84 8.33 -4.91
CA GLY A 138 12.09 7.75 -4.44
C GLY A 138 12.18 6.22 -4.44
N ALA A 139 11.30 5.51 -5.15
CA ALA A 139 11.37 4.05 -5.24
C ALA A 139 10.85 3.54 -6.60
N SER A 140 11.26 2.33 -7.01
CA SER A 140 10.74 1.72 -8.24
C SER A 140 9.23 1.45 -8.21
N ARG A 141 8.62 1.37 -9.40
CA ARG A 141 7.21 0.97 -9.56
C ARG A 141 6.90 -0.40 -8.93
N ALA A 142 7.85 -1.34 -9.04
CA ALA A 142 7.69 -2.67 -8.46
C ALA A 142 7.62 -2.61 -6.92
N ALA A 143 8.47 -1.78 -6.31
CA ALA A 143 8.47 -1.59 -4.86
C ALA A 143 7.19 -0.92 -4.37
N TRP A 144 6.70 0.11 -5.08
CA TRP A 144 5.40 0.74 -4.77
C TRP A 144 4.23 -0.24 -4.90
N ARG A 145 4.18 -1.05 -5.95
CA ARG A 145 3.16 -2.10 -6.10
C ARG A 145 3.20 -3.10 -4.96
N ALA A 146 4.39 -3.55 -4.57
CA ALA A 146 4.57 -4.46 -3.44
C ALA A 146 4.06 -3.85 -2.12
N ALA A 147 4.39 -2.59 -1.84
CA ALA A 147 3.94 -1.87 -0.65
C ALA A 147 2.41 -1.66 -0.62
N LEU A 148 1.83 -1.19 -1.73
CA LEU A 148 0.39 -0.94 -1.85
C LEU A 148 -0.46 -2.21 -1.87
N ALA A 149 0.13 -3.37 -2.19
CA ALA A 149 -0.53 -4.67 -2.16
C ALA A 149 -0.57 -5.31 -0.76
N ALA A 150 -0.09 -4.61 0.27
CA ALA A 150 -0.20 -5.08 1.65
C ALA A 150 -1.67 -5.21 2.09
N ALA A 151 -1.95 -6.20 2.93
CA ALA A 151 -3.26 -6.41 3.55
C ALA A 151 -3.58 -5.34 4.61
N CYS A 152 -2.57 -4.65 5.14
CA CYS A 152 -2.74 -3.55 6.09
C CYS A 152 -2.77 -2.20 5.38
N THR A 153 -3.80 -1.41 5.66
CA THR A 153 -3.87 0.01 5.27
C THR A 153 -2.91 0.83 6.11
N ARG A 154 -2.14 1.72 5.47
CA ARG A 154 -1.15 2.57 6.14
C ARG A 154 -1.20 3.99 5.58
N PRO A 155 -0.82 5.01 6.36
CA PRO A 155 -0.56 6.34 5.84
C PRO A 155 0.44 6.30 4.68
N LEU A 156 0.22 7.12 3.65
CA LEU A 156 1.03 7.06 2.42
C LEU A 156 2.51 7.40 2.67
N VAL A 157 2.82 8.23 3.67
CA VAL A 157 4.20 8.46 4.14
C VAL A 157 4.89 7.19 4.62
N GLN A 158 4.18 6.29 5.32
CA GLN A 158 4.75 5.01 5.76
C GLN A 158 4.90 4.05 4.57
N GLN A 159 3.93 4.06 3.64
CA GLN A 159 4.03 3.30 2.40
C GLN A 159 5.23 3.75 1.55
N ARG A 160 5.54 5.05 1.53
CA ARG A 160 6.73 5.59 0.85
C ARG A 160 8.03 5.04 1.43
N ARG A 161 8.16 5.05 2.76
CA ARG A 161 9.36 4.53 3.44
C ARG A 161 9.49 3.02 3.23
N LEU A 162 8.38 2.29 3.33
CA LEU A 162 8.34 0.86 3.03
C LEU A 162 8.72 0.58 1.56
N ALA A 163 8.21 1.35 0.60
CA ALA A 163 8.58 1.23 -0.80
C ALA A 163 10.09 1.47 -1.02
N ALA A 164 10.68 2.46 -0.34
CA ALA A 164 12.13 2.67 -0.39
C ALA A 164 12.91 1.48 0.19
N ALA A 165 12.47 0.92 1.33
CA ALA A 165 13.07 -0.27 1.93
C ALA A 165 12.96 -1.51 1.02
N LEU A 166 11.81 -1.70 0.38
CA LEU A 166 11.58 -2.77 -0.60
C LEU A 166 12.47 -2.62 -1.83
N ASP A 167 12.67 -1.39 -2.32
CA ASP A 167 13.52 -1.15 -3.49
C ASP A 167 15.01 -1.38 -3.17
N ALA A 168 15.46 -0.98 -1.98
CA ALA A 168 16.78 -1.31 -1.48
C ALA A 168 16.98 -2.84 -1.35
N LEU A 169 16.00 -3.54 -0.77
CA LEU A 169 16.03 -4.99 -0.64
C LEU A 169 16.08 -5.68 -2.01
N ARG A 170 15.27 -5.22 -2.98
CA ARG A 170 15.21 -5.75 -4.35
C ARG A 170 16.59 -5.79 -5.05
N GLY A 171 17.46 -4.82 -4.74
CA GLY A 171 18.82 -4.75 -5.28
C GLY A 171 19.79 -5.82 -4.75
N THR A 172 19.38 -6.62 -3.76
CA THR A 172 20.24 -7.62 -3.10
C THR A 172 19.90 -9.06 -3.53
N GLU A 173 20.88 -9.97 -3.44
CA GLU A 173 20.63 -11.41 -3.66
C GLU A 173 19.57 -11.96 -2.69
N ARG A 174 19.59 -11.49 -1.43
CA ARG A 174 18.61 -11.85 -0.41
C ARG A 174 17.20 -11.44 -0.81
N GLY A 175 17.03 -10.23 -1.32
CA GLY A 175 15.75 -9.72 -1.81
C GLY A 175 15.20 -10.48 -3.02
N GLN A 176 16.07 -10.84 -3.96
CA GLN A 176 15.68 -11.64 -5.13
C GLN A 176 15.23 -13.04 -4.71
N ALA A 177 15.98 -13.69 -3.82
CA ALA A 177 15.65 -15.01 -3.31
C ALA A 177 14.31 -15.01 -2.57
N ILE A 178 14.09 -14.07 -1.65
CA ILE A 178 12.85 -14.03 -0.89
C ILE A 178 11.62 -13.69 -1.74
N ALA A 179 11.78 -12.84 -2.74
CA ALA A 179 10.71 -12.54 -3.71
C ALA A 179 10.36 -13.78 -4.53
N ALA A 180 11.37 -14.54 -4.99
CA ALA A 180 11.16 -15.78 -5.73
C ALA A 180 10.48 -16.87 -4.88
N ALA A 181 10.93 -17.04 -3.64
CA ALA A 181 10.33 -17.98 -2.69
C ALA A 181 8.86 -17.62 -2.41
N ASN A 182 8.56 -16.34 -2.14
CA ASN A 182 7.19 -15.88 -1.93
C ASN A 182 6.30 -16.05 -3.16
N LYS A 183 6.84 -15.85 -4.36
CA LYS A 183 6.13 -16.11 -5.62
C LYS A 183 5.79 -17.59 -5.78
N ARG A 184 6.71 -18.49 -5.41
CA ARG A 184 6.46 -19.94 -5.37
C ARG A 184 5.34 -20.28 -4.38
N VAL A 185 5.39 -19.74 -3.17
CA VAL A 185 4.32 -19.92 -2.16
C VAL A 185 2.96 -19.47 -2.70
N ALA A 186 2.86 -18.25 -3.25
CA ALA A 186 1.61 -17.75 -3.82
C ALA A 186 1.05 -18.66 -4.92
N ASN A 187 1.92 -19.14 -5.82
CA ASN A 187 1.48 -20.01 -6.91
C ASN A 187 0.95 -21.36 -6.41
N ILE A 188 1.61 -21.95 -5.40
CA ILE A 188 1.18 -23.21 -4.79
C ILE A 188 -0.19 -23.04 -4.12
N LEU A 189 -0.35 -22.00 -3.30
CA LEU A 189 -1.61 -21.70 -2.62
C LEU A 189 -2.75 -21.47 -3.62
N ARG A 190 -2.50 -20.64 -4.66
CA ARG A 190 -3.46 -20.40 -5.74
C ARG A 190 -3.85 -21.69 -6.48
N GLN A 191 -2.89 -22.57 -6.78
CA GLN A 191 -3.18 -23.85 -7.43
C GLN A 191 -3.98 -24.79 -6.53
N ALA A 192 -3.76 -24.73 -5.23
CA ALA A 192 -4.47 -25.51 -4.23
C ALA A 192 -5.85 -24.91 -3.85
N GLY A 193 -6.17 -23.69 -4.30
CA GLY A 193 -7.40 -22.99 -3.92
C GLY A 193 -7.43 -22.59 -2.45
N VAL A 194 -6.26 -22.35 -1.85
CA VAL A 194 -6.10 -21.96 -0.44
C VAL A 194 -5.74 -20.48 -0.40
N GLU A 195 -6.52 -19.70 0.35
CA GLU A 195 -6.22 -18.28 0.58
C GLU A 195 -5.22 -18.10 1.72
N PRO A 196 -4.36 -17.07 1.68
CA PRO A 196 -3.50 -16.73 2.81
C PRO A 196 -4.32 -16.36 4.05
N ASP A 197 -3.99 -16.95 5.19
CA ASP A 197 -4.69 -16.69 6.47
C ASP A 197 -3.71 -16.76 7.66
N LEU A 198 -3.68 -15.70 8.49
CA LEU A 198 -2.88 -15.68 9.72
C LEU A 198 -3.38 -16.69 10.76
N ALA A 199 -4.67 -17.02 10.72
CA ALA A 199 -5.31 -17.98 11.61
C ALA A 199 -5.31 -19.42 11.06
N ALA A 200 -4.61 -19.68 9.96
CA ALA A 200 -4.53 -21.02 9.38
C ALA A 200 -4.06 -22.04 10.44
N GLY A 201 -4.84 -23.12 10.59
CA GLY A 201 -4.60 -24.17 11.57
C GLY A 201 -3.43 -25.05 11.18
N VAL A 202 -2.27 -24.81 11.78
CA VAL A 202 -1.07 -25.65 11.64
C VAL A 202 -1.00 -26.60 12.83
N ASP A 203 -0.89 -27.89 12.54
CA ASP A 203 -0.76 -28.97 13.52
C ASP A 203 0.67 -29.54 13.49
N PRO A 204 1.51 -29.25 14.51
CA PRO A 204 2.87 -29.76 14.57
C PRO A 204 2.97 -31.29 14.65
N GLU A 205 1.93 -32.00 15.09
CA GLU A 205 1.93 -33.47 15.18
C GLU A 205 1.93 -34.13 13.79
N LEU A 206 1.52 -33.40 12.75
CA LEU A 206 1.48 -33.88 11.37
C LEU A 206 2.79 -33.61 10.58
N PHE A 207 3.80 -32.99 11.19
CA PHE A 207 5.09 -32.77 10.53
C PHE A 207 5.86 -34.08 10.37
N ARG A 208 6.42 -34.29 9.17
CA ARG A 208 7.19 -35.49 8.81
C ARG A 208 8.68 -35.20 8.63
N ALA A 209 9.04 -33.96 8.32
CA ALA A 209 10.42 -33.54 8.14
C ALA A 209 10.83 -32.45 9.12
N GLU A 210 12.10 -32.45 9.52
CA GLU A 210 12.68 -31.41 10.38
C GLU A 210 12.54 -30.01 9.77
N ALA A 211 12.57 -29.89 8.43
CA ALA A 211 12.39 -28.62 7.75
C ALA A 211 11.00 -27.99 7.96
N GLU A 212 9.95 -28.81 8.14
CA GLU A 212 8.60 -28.31 8.47
C GLU A 212 8.60 -27.69 9.87
N GLN A 213 9.20 -28.39 10.84
CA GLN A 213 9.31 -27.94 12.21
C GLN A 213 10.20 -26.69 12.33
N ALA A 214 11.31 -26.63 11.58
CA ALA A 214 12.21 -25.49 11.55
C ALA A 214 11.52 -24.24 10.97
N LEU A 215 10.78 -24.38 9.86
CA LEU A 215 10.02 -23.27 9.29
C LEU A 215 8.91 -22.79 10.24
N TRP A 216 8.21 -23.74 10.87
CA TRP A 216 7.18 -23.42 11.84
C TRP A 216 7.73 -22.66 13.05
N GLN A 217 8.84 -23.12 13.64
CA GLN A 217 9.46 -22.47 14.77
C GLN A 217 9.95 -21.07 14.41
N ALA A 218 10.65 -20.92 13.28
CA ALA A 218 11.11 -19.61 12.82
C ALA A 218 9.94 -18.63 12.58
N LEU A 219 8.83 -19.11 12.02
CA LEU A 219 7.63 -18.29 11.82
C LEU A 219 7.02 -17.87 13.16
N ARG A 220 6.91 -18.79 14.12
CA ARG A 220 6.41 -18.48 15.47
C ARG A 220 7.28 -17.49 16.22
N ASP A 221 8.60 -17.68 16.21
CA ASP A 221 9.53 -16.79 16.89
C ASP A 221 9.44 -15.36 16.34
N LEU A 222 9.28 -15.23 15.02
CA LEU A 222 9.06 -13.95 14.34
C LEU A 222 7.66 -13.37 14.63
N GLU A 223 6.64 -14.20 14.81
CA GLU A 223 5.31 -13.75 15.22
C GLU A 223 5.30 -13.22 16.66
N ASP A 224 6.00 -13.89 17.57
CA ASP A 224 6.11 -13.52 18.98
C ASP A 224 6.88 -12.19 19.18
N HIS A 225 7.81 -11.86 18.28
CA HIS A 225 8.64 -10.65 18.33
C HIS A 225 8.40 -9.70 17.15
N TRP A 226 7.16 -9.57 16.72
CA TRP A 226 6.83 -8.79 15.53
C TRP A 226 7.14 -7.30 15.67
N PRO A 227 7.95 -6.72 14.76
CA PRO A 227 8.24 -5.29 14.80
C PRO A 227 7.01 -4.43 14.45
N GLU A 228 6.83 -3.31 15.15
CA GLU A 228 5.77 -2.34 14.84
C GLU A 228 6.05 -1.58 13.52
N ALA A 229 7.30 -1.21 13.29
CA ALA A 229 7.70 -0.49 12.09
C ALA A 229 7.73 -1.42 10.87
N PRO A 230 7.06 -1.08 9.74
CA PRO A 230 6.96 -1.96 8.59
C PRO A 230 8.32 -2.27 7.95
N GLU A 231 9.27 -1.35 8.00
CA GLU A 231 10.65 -1.55 7.52
C GLU A 231 11.39 -2.60 8.37
N ALA A 232 11.27 -2.52 9.69
CA ALA A 232 11.84 -3.51 10.60
C ALA A 232 11.14 -4.88 10.45
N ALA A 233 9.83 -4.90 10.23
CA ALA A 233 9.08 -6.13 9.94
C ALA A 233 9.51 -6.76 8.61
N LEU A 234 9.82 -5.95 7.58
CA LEU A 234 10.39 -6.42 6.32
C LEU A 234 11.78 -7.04 6.52
N GLU A 235 12.64 -6.42 7.33
CA GLU A 235 13.96 -6.96 7.66
C GLU A 235 13.89 -8.28 8.43
N ALA A 236 12.96 -8.37 9.39
CA ALA A 236 12.67 -9.60 10.12
C ALA A 236 12.16 -10.69 9.17
N LEU A 237 11.19 -10.39 8.30
CA LEU A 237 10.72 -11.33 7.28
C LEU A 237 11.84 -11.76 6.34
N ALA A 238 12.79 -10.87 6.05
CA ALA A 238 13.93 -11.19 5.19
C ALA A 238 14.80 -12.33 5.75
N THR A 239 14.77 -12.61 7.06
CA THR A 239 15.55 -13.71 7.69
C THR A 239 14.93 -15.09 7.41
N MET A 240 13.65 -15.13 7.03
CA MET A 240 12.92 -16.36 6.73
C MET A 240 13.39 -17.06 5.44
N ARG A 241 14.32 -16.46 4.67
CA ARG A 241 14.85 -17.06 3.43
C ARG A 241 15.32 -18.50 3.64
N GLU A 242 16.26 -18.71 4.56
CA GLU A 242 16.88 -20.02 4.80
C GLU A 242 15.86 -21.10 5.20
N PRO A 243 14.96 -20.89 6.17
CA PRO A 243 13.97 -21.91 6.51
C PRO A 243 12.96 -22.17 5.39
N ILE A 244 12.63 -21.18 4.55
CA ILE A 244 11.75 -21.37 3.40
C ILE A 244 12.45 -22.20 2.32
N ASP A 245 13.70 -21.89 1.99
CA ASP A 245 14.48 -22.63 1.00
C ASP A 245 14.65 -24.09 1.45
N ARG A 246 15.06 -24.32 2.71
CA ARG A 246 15.17 -25.67 3.28
C ARG A 246 13.85 -26.45 3.24
N PHE A 247 12.75 -25.81 3.61
CA PHE A 247 11.42 -26.42 3.50
C PHE A 247 11.14 -26.88 2.06
N PHE A 248 11.44 -26.04 1.09
CA PHE A 248 11.15 -26.35 -0.29
C PHE A 248 12.09 -27.35 -0.96
N ASP A 249 13.28 -27.55 -0.41
CA ASP A 249 14.25 -28.56 -0.83
C ASP A 249 13.94 -29.93 -0.23
N GLU A 250 13.48 -29.98 1.03
CA GLU A 250 13.24 -31.23 1.77
C GLU A 250 11.77 -31.71 1.74
N VAL A 251 10.81 -30.82 1.45
CA VAL A 251 9.38 -31.08 1.65
C VAL A 251 8.58 -31.04 0.33
N LEU A 252 7.95 -32.15 0.00
CA LEU A 252 6.94 -32.21 -1.06
C LEU A 252 5.60 -31.65 -0.54
N VAL A 253 5.27 -30.41 -0.92
CA VAL A 253 4.05 -29.74 -0.43
C VAL A 253 2.78 -30.51 -0.79
N LEU A 254 2.69 -31.02 -2.03
CA LEU A 254 1.55 -31.82 -2.49
C LEU A 254 1.72 -33.29 -2.06
N ASP A 255 1.73 -33.52 -0.74
CA ASP A 255 1.86 -34.87 -0.18
C ASP A 255 0.68 -35.77 -0.62
N PRO A 256 0.93 -37.07 -0.88
CA PRO A 256 -0.13 -38.04 -1.11
C PRO A 256 -1.12 -38.15 0.05
N ASP A 257 -0.64 -37.98 1.29
CA ASP A 257 -1.49 -37.95 2.47
C ASP A 257 -2.26 -36.62 2.54
N PRO A 258 -3.60 -36.65 2.50
CA PRO A 258 -4.41 -35.44 2.53
C PRO A 258 -4.24 -34.61 3.81
N ALA A 259 -4.00 -35.25 4.97
CA ALA A 259 -3.85 -34.54 6.24
C ALA A 259 -2.53 -33.76 6.27
N VAL A 260 -1.43 -34.40 5.86
CA VAL A 260 -0.12 -33.75 5.79
C VAL A 260 -0.08 -32.67 4.72
N ARG A 261 -0.69 -32.91 3.56
CA ARG A 261 -0.84 -31.90 2.51
C ARG A 261 -1.60 -30.67 3.02
N ALA A 262 -2.73 -30.87 3.70
CA ALA A 262 -3.51 -29.76 4.26
C ALA A 262 -2.70 -28.97 5.29
N ASN A 263 -1.95 -29.65 6.18
CA ASN A 263 -1.11 -29.01 7.17
C ASN A 263 0.02 -28.17 6.55
N ARG A 264 0.70 -28.70 5.53
CA ARG A 264 1.74 -27.97 4.78
C ARG A 264 1.18 -26.74 4.07
N LEU A 265 -0.01 -26.85 3.48
CA LEU A 265 -0.69 -25.72 2.86
C LEU A 265 -1.10 -24.67 3.90
N ALA A 266 -1.55 -25.07 5.10
CA ALA A 266 -1.85 -24.16 6.18
C ALA A 266 -0.60 -23.40 6.67
N LEU A 267 0.55 -24.09 6.80
CA LEU A 267 1.83 -23.45 7.14
C LEU A 267 2.24 -22.40 6.10
N LEU A 268 2.12 -22.74 4.81
CA LEU A 268 2.40 -21.81 3.72
C LEU A 268 1.40 -20.65 3.65
N ALA A 269 0.12 -20.89 3.94
CA ALA A 269 -0.92 -19.87 3.97
C ALA A 269 -0.66 -18.83 5.06
N ARG A 270 -0.28 -19.29 6.26
CA ARG A 270 0.10 -18.41 7.38
C ARG A 270 1.37 -17.62 7.08
N LEU A 271 2.40 -18.28 6.57
CA LEU A 271 3.63 -17.61 6.13
C LEU A 271 3.32 -16.51 5.12
N ARG A 272 2.55 -16.83 4.06
CA ARG A 272 2.16 -15.86 3.03
C ARG A 272 1.35 -14.70 3.60
N ALA A 273 0.39 -14.99 4.48
CA ALA A 273 -0.39 -13.95 5.15
C ALA A 273 0.52 -13.02 5.96
N ARG A 274 1.57 -13.57 6.59
CA ARG A 274 2.54 -12.78 7.34
C ARG A 274 3.36 -11.82 6.47
N PHE A 275 3.78 -12.26 5.27
CA PHE A 275 4.38 -11.34 4.29
C PHE A 275 3.39 -10.27 3.86
N LEU A 276 2.15 -10.64 3.53
CA LEU A 276 1.11 -9.71 3.07
C LEU A 276 0.73 -8.67 4.13
N GLN A 277 0.91 -8.94 5.42
CA GLN A 277 0.76 -7.90 6.44
C GLN A 277 1.69 -6.72 6.18
N VAL A 278 2.91 -6.95 5.67
CA VAL A 278 3.90 -5.91 5.36
C VAL A 278 3.78 -5.46 3.91
N ALA A 279 3.95 -6.37 2.94
CA ALA A 279 3.97 -6.10 1.51
C ALA A 279 3.82 -7.40 0.69
N ASP A 280 3.35 -7.30 -0.56
CA ASP A 280 3.47 -8.42 -1.49
C ASP A 280 4.87 -8.43 -2.15
N VAL A 281 5.84 -9.00 -1.45
CA VAL A 281 7.23 -9.11 -1.93
C VAL A 281 7.37 -9.94 -3.21
N SER A 282 6.37 -10.75 -3.59
CA SER A 282 6.42 -11.48 -4.85
C SER A 282 6.31 -10.58 -6.09
N LEU A 283 5.84 -9.34 -5.91
CA LEU A 283 5.78 -8.31 -6.95
C LEU A 283 7.14 -7.63 -7.21
N LEU A 284 8.14 -7.83 -6.35
CA LEU A 284 9.50 -7.32 -6.56
C LEU A 284 10.27 -8.11 -7.61
N ALA A 285 9.93 -9.39 -7.80
CA ALA A 285 10.58 -10.23 -8.78
C ALA A 285 10.22 -9.73 -10.19
N GLU A 286 11.22 -9.25 -10.92
CA GLU A 286 11.04 -8.84 -12.31
C GLU A 286 10.37 -9.97 -13.11
N ARG A 287 9.39 -9.59 -13.94
CA ARG A 287 9.08 -10.42 -15.10
C ARG A 287 10.35 -10.41 -15.95
N ARG A 288 11.21 -11.44 -15.84
CA ARG A 288 12.17 -11.72 -16.91
C ARG A 288 11.37 -11.70 -18.19
N GLY A 289 11.64 -10.71 -19.03
CA GLY A 289 10.98 -10.57 -20.31
C GLY A 289 11.17 -11.87 -21.08
N LEU A 290 10.05 -12.48 -21.47
CA LEU A 290 10.01 -13.23 -22.71
C LEU A 290 10.33 -12.21 -23.81
N ASN A 291 11.61 -12.02 -24.11
CA ASN A 291 12.16 -11.36 -25.29
C ASN A 291 13.67 -11.63 -25.31
N ALA A 292 14.02 -12.87 -25.60
CA ALA A 292 15.30 -13.29 -26.17
C ALA A 292 15.10 -14.72 -26.70
N ASP A 293 14.27 -14.84 -27.74
CA ASP A 293 14.48 -15.76 -28.87
C ASP A 293 13.29 -15.64 -29.84
N SER A 294 13.63 -15.53 -31.13
CA SER A 294 12.83 -15.29 -32.35
C SER A 294 12.40 -13.85 -32.67
#